data_AF-A0A0A2XAJ5-F1
#
_entry.id   AF-A0A0A2XAJ5-F1
#
_cell.length_a   1.000
_cell.length_b   1.000
_cell.length_c   1.000
_cell.angle_alpha   90.00
_cell.angle_beta   90.00
_cell.angle_gamma   90.00
#
_symmetry.space_group_name_H-M   'P 1'
#
loop_
_entity.id
_entity.type
_entity.pdbx_description
1 polymer ?
#
loop_
_entity_poly.entity_id
_entity_poly.type
_entity_poly.pdbx_seq_one_letter_code
_entity_poly.pdbx_strand_id
1 'polypeptide(L)' 'MVGRLLELLETPRTLEALSRALGVAQADLLPLLRLLEGRGYLERLEACGSCGVCSLKAFCQGPGQVAYRRIDRQA' A
#
# COMPACT_ATOMS: atom_id res chain seq x y z
N MET A 1 2.95 11.35 12.10
CA MET A 1 2.29 10.11 11.64
C MET A 1 2.30 9.99 10.12
N VAL A 2 1.79 10.98 9.37
CA VAL A 2 1.74 10.94 7.89
C VAL A 2 3.12 10.86 7.23
N GLY A 3 4.13 11.60 7.71
CA GLY A 3 5.51 11.50 7.17
C GLY A 3 6.08 10.08 7.20
N ARG A 4 6.01 9.42 8.37
CA ARG A 4 6.44 8.03 8.55
C ARG A 4 5.65 7.03 7.71
N LEU A 5 4.34 7.28 7.50
CA LEU A 5 3.52 6.48 6.59
C LEU A 5 4.00 6.61 5.14
N LEU A 6 4.31 7.83 4.70
CA LEU A 6 4.80 8.09 3.34
C LEU A 6 6.19 7.50 3.10
N GLU A 7 7.08 7.53 4.09
CA GLU A 7 8.39 6.85 4.05
C GLU A 7 8.21 5.33 3.90
N LEU A 8 7.33 4.72 4.68
CA LEU A 8 7.05 3.28 4.56
C LEU A 8 6.50 2.90 3.17
N LEU A 9 5.78 3.83 2.53
CA LEU A 9 5.15 3.67 1.22
C LEU A 9 6.07 4.01 0.04
N GLU A 10 7.33 4.37 0.26
CA GLU A 10 8.37 4.36 -0.78
C GLU A 10 8.52 2.96 -1.40
N THR A 11 8.24 1.93 -0.60
CA THR A 11 8.10 0.54 -1.07
C THR A 11 6.63 0.14 -1.02
N PRO A 12 6.11 -0.60 -2.03
CA PRO A 12 4.73 -1.09 -1.98
C PRO A 12 4.46 -1.93 -0.73
N ARG A 13 3.45 -1.55 0.05
CA ARG A 13 3.08 -2.25 1.29
C ARG A 13 1.58 -2.45 1.39
N THR A 14 1.18 -3.57 1.98
CA THR A 14 -0.22 -3.89 2.30
C THR A 14 -0.68 -3.16 3.56
N LEU A 15 -2.00 -3.06 3.72
CA LEU A 15 -2.62 -2.48 4.93
C LEU A 15 -2.14 -3.17 6.22
N GLU A 16 -1.99 -4.49 6.20
CA GLU A 16 -1.44 -5.27 7.32
C GLU A 16 -0.01 -4.89 7.65
N ALA A 17 0.86 -4.78 6.63
CA ALA A 17 2.26 -4.40 6.83
C ALA A 17 2.38 -2.97 7.40
N LEU A 18 1.54 -2.05 6.93
CA LEU A 18 1.50 -0.67 7.43
C LEU A 18 0.99 -0.60 8.87
N SER A 19 -0.08 -1.35 9.18
CA SER A 19 -0.63 -1.46 10.53
C SER A 19 0.41 -1.99 11.52
N ARG A 20 1.14 -3.05 11.14
CA ARG A 20 2.20 -3.63 11.97
C ARG A 20 3.38 -2.67 12.15
N ALA A 21 3.79 -1.97 11.09
CA ALA A 21 4.93 -1.05 11.14
C ALA A 21 4.63 0.23 11.94
N LEU A 22 3.39 0.70 11.90
CA LEU A 22 2.95 1.91 12.60
C LEU A 22 2.39 1.63 14.00
N GLY A 23 2.06 0.37 14.32
CA GLY A 23 1.43 -0.01 15.58
C GLY A 23 -0.01 0.52 15.71
N VAL A 24 -0.70 0.70 14.58
CA VAL A 24 -2.04 1.29 14.49
C VAL A 24 -3.01 0.29 13.91
N ALA A 25 -4.27 0.30 14.33
CA ALA A 25 -5.29 -0.60 13.79
C ALA A 25 -5.53 -0.32 12.30
N GLN A 26 -5.80 -1.38 11.53
CA GLN A 26 -6.11 -1.25 10.11
C GLN A 26 -7.34 -0.37 9.85
N ALA A 27 -8.32 -0.40 10.75
CA ALA A 27 -9.53 0.42 10.68
C ALA A 27 -9.25 1.94 10.73
N ASP A 28 -8.20 2.36 11.44
CA ASP A 28 -7.80 3.77 11.55
C ASP A 28 -6.91 4.20 10.37
N LEU A 29 -6.17 3.25 9.78
CA LEU A 29 -5.31 3.47 8.62
C LEU A 29 -6.11 3.60 7.33
N LEU A 30 -7.21 2.85 7.18
CA LEU A 30 -7.99 2.81 5.94
C LEU A 30 -8.56 4.18 5.51
N PRO A 31 -9.18 4.99 6.41
CA PRO A 31 -9.66 6.33 6.06
C PRO A 31 -8.52 7.27 5.65
N LEU A 32 -7.37 7.15 6.32
CA LEU A 32 -6.19 7.96 6.03
C LEU A 32 -5.61 7.63 4.65
N LEU A 33 -5.50 6.34 4.31
CA LEU A 33 -5.03 5.89 3.01
C LEU A 33 -5.95 6.36 1.88
N ARG A 34 -7.28 6.22 2.05
CA ARG A 34 -8.26 6.73 1.07
C ARG A 34 -8.18 8.24 0.89
N LEU A 35 -7.96 8.99 1.96
CA LEU A 35 -7.79 10.44 1.89
C LEU A 35 -6.53 10.82 1.12
N LEU A 36 -5.43 10.10 1.34
CA LEU A 36 -4.16 10.34 0.65
C LEU A 36 -4.20 9.90 -0.82
N GLU A 37 -4.87 8.79 -1.11
CA GLU A 37 -5.17 8.31 -2.47
C GLU A 37 -6.02 9.34 -3.23
N GLY A 38 -7.13 9.82 -2.65
CA GLY A 38 -7.98 10.84 -3.27
C GLY A 38 -7.30 12.19 -3.48
N ARG A 39 -6.18 12.44 -2.80
CA ARG A 39 -5.32 13.62 -2.98
C ARG A 39 -4.14 13.38 -3.94
N GLY A 40 -4.00 12.17 -4.46
CA GLY A 40 -2.92 11.79 -5.38
C GLY A 40 -1.55 11.64 -4.73
N TYR A 41 -1.50 11.42 -3.41
CA TYR A 41 -0.24 11.09 -2.72
C TYR A 41 0.10 9.61 -2.81
N LEU A 42 -0.92 8.76 -2.95
CA LEU A 42 -0.78 7.30 -2.96
C LEU A 42 -1.50 6.72 -4.18
N GLU A 43 -0.97 5.62 -4.67
CA GLU A 43 -1.59 4.76 -5.66
C GLU A 43 -1.96 3.44 -5.00
N ARG A 44 -3.19 2.99 -5.26
CA ARG A 44 -3.66 1.67 -4.87
C ARG A 44 -3.26 0.66 -5.94
N LEU A 45 -2.47 -0.32 -5.52
CA LEU A 45 -2.05 -1.44 -6.34
C LEU A 45 -2.93 -2.64 -6.03
N GLU A 46 -3.87 -2.93 -6.92
CA GLU A 46 -4.65 -4.15 -6.85
C GLU A 46 -3.79 -5.31 -7.36
N ALA A 47 -3.52 -6.33 -6.52
CA ALA A 47 -2.83 -7.52 -6.99
C ALA A 47 -3.65 -8.17 -8.11
N CYS A 48 -3.15 -8.07 -9.34
CA CYS A 48 -3.80 -8.64 -10.52
C CYS A 48 -4.05 -10.13 -10.31
N GLY A 49 -5.32 -10.53 -10.40
CA GLY A 49 -5.84 -11.86 -10.04
C GLY A 49 -5.35 -13.06 -10.87
N SER A 50 -4.25 -12.96 -11.61
CA SER A 50 -3.67 -14.03 -12.43
C SER A 50 -2.28 -14.49 -11.95
N CYS A 51 -2.07 -14.50 -10.62
CA CYS A 51 -0.81 -14.86 -9.96
C CYS A 51 -0.31 -16.31 -10.23
N GLY A 52 -1.07 -17.14 -10.93
CA GLY A 52 -0.65 -18.50 -11.33
C GLY A 52 0.53 -18.54 -12.29
N VAL A 53 0.74 -17.46 -13.08
CA VAL A 53 1.78 -17.38 -14.13
C VAL A 53 2.81 -16.26 -13.86
N CYS A 54 2.62 -15.45 -12.81
CA CYS A 54 3.49 -14.33 -12.51
C CYS A 54 4.82 -14.79 -11.90
N SER A 55 5.94 -14.55 -12.60
CA SER A 55 7.30 -14.85 -12.13
C SER A 55 7.69 -14.11 -10.84
N LEU A 56 6.96 -13.05 -10.48
CA LEU A 56 7.15 -12.26 -9.27
C LEU A 56 6.19 -12.67 -8.13
N LYS A 57 5.51 -13.83 -8.23
CA LYS A 57 4.56 -14.30 -7.19
C LYS A 57 5.16 -14.39 -5.78
N ALA A 58 6.48 -14.62 -5.66
CA ALA A 58 7.18 -14.65 -4.38
C ALA A 58 7.30 -13.26 -3.72
N PHE A 59 7.18 -12.20 -4.51
CA PHE A 59 7.14 -10.81 -4.04
C PHE A 59 5.71 -10.27 -3.89
N CYS A 60 4.73 -10.93 -4.50
CA CYS A 60 3.32 -10.67 -4.21
C CYS A 60 2.96 -11.22 -2.84
N GLN A 61 2.45 -10.35 -1.95
CA GLN A 61 2.11 -10.72 -0.58
C GLN A 61 0.86 -11.63 -0.48
N GLY A 62 0.15 -11.89 -1.60
CA GLY A 62 -0.91 -12.89 -1.73
C GLY A 62 -1.91 -12.54 -2.84
N PRO A 63 -2.68 -13.51 -3.36
CA PRO A 63 -3.77 -13.24 -4.29
C PRO A 63 -4.87 -12.39 -3.63
N GLY A 64 -5.36 -11.36 -4.33
CA GLY A 64 -6.43 -10.49 -3.84
C GLY A 64 -6.01 -9.45 -2.80
N GLN A 65 -4.71 -9.32 -2.50
CA GLN A 65 -4.23 -8.29 -1.59
C GLN A 65 -4.09 -6.94 -2.29
N VAL A 66 -4.50 -5.90 -1.57
CA VAL A 66 -4.33 -4.51 -1.99
C VAL A 66 -3.07 -3.96 -1.32
N ALA A 67 -2.14 -3.51 -2.14
CA ALA A 67 -0.98 -2.76 -1.69
C ALA A 67 -1.16 -1.27 -2.00
N TYR A 68 -0.43 -0.44 -1.26
CA TYR A 68 -0.35 1.00 -1.49
C TYR A 68 1.10 1.36 -1.77
N ARG A 69 1.30 2.34 -2.65
CA ARG A 69 2.62 2.91 -2.96
C ARG A 69 2.49 4.42 -2.98
N ARG A 70 3.56 5.13 -2.58
CA ARG A 70 3.66 6.57 -2.74
C ARG A 70 3.84 6.96 -4.20
N ILE A 71 3.06 7.95 -4.63
CA ILE A 71 3.26 8.63 -5.92
C ILE A 71 4.29 9.72 -5.67
N ASP A 72 5.48 9.58 -6.26
CA ASP A 72 6.37 10.73 -6.39
C ASP A 72 5.77 11.65 -7.44
N ARG A 73 5.17 12.73 -6.97
CA ARG A 73 4.69 13.81 -7.82
C ARG A 73 5.93 14.40 -8.50
N GLN A 74 6.28 13.91 -9.69
CA GLN A 74 7.18 14.62 -10.58
C GLN A 74 6.52 15.95 -10.88
N ALA A 75 7.12 17.01 -10.35
CA ALA A 75 6.82 18.38 -10.75
C ALA A 75 7.12 18.57 -12.23
#